data_AF-A0A7X6UGW9-F1
#
_entry.id   AF-A0A7X6UGW9-F1
#
_cell.length_a   1.000
_cell.length_b   1.000
_cell.length_c   1.000
_cell.angle_alpha   90.00
_cell.angle_beta   90.00
_cell.angle_gamma   90.00
#
_symmetry.space_group_name_H-M   'P 1'
#
loop_
_entity.id
_entity.type
_entity.pdbx_description
1 polymer ?
#
loop_
_entity_poly.entity_id
_entity_poly.type
_entity_poly.pdbx_seq_one_letter_code
_entity_poly.pdbx_strand_id
1 'polypeptide(L)' 'MERKLTVLAAAAHPDDIDIQCAGTLIRYVKEGHKVYMNVATTGNVGTKIHT' A
#
# COMPACT_ATOMS: atom_id res chain seq x y z
N MET A 1 2.80 -10.10 25.17
CA MET A 1 1.97 -9.82 23.99
C MET A 1 2.62 -8.66 23.24
N GLU A 2 2.95 -8.83 21.97
CA GLU A 2 3.43 -7.73 21.13
C GLU A 2 2.31 -6.70 20.90
N ARG A 3 2.65 -5.41 20.95
CA ARG A 3 1.70 -4.30 20.76
C ARG A 3 1.14 -4.36 19.33
N LYS A 4 -0.19 -4.34 19.19
CA LYS A 4 -0.82 -4.20 17.88
C LYS A 4 -0.69 -2.76 17.36
N LEU A 5 -0.17 -2.62 16.15
CA LEU A 5 -0.02 -1.33 15.47
C LEU A 5 -1.25 -1.02 14.62
N THR A 6 -1.43 0.28 14.37
CA THR A 6 -2.23 0.78 13.25
C THR A 6 -1.27 1.38 12.24
N VAL A 7 -1.26 0.82 11.03
CA VAL A 7 -0.33 1.17 9.94
C VAL A 7 -1.12 1.85 8.83
N LEU A 8 -0.58 2.95 8.30
CA LEU A 8 -1.08 3.61 7.10
C LEU A 8 -0.01 3.56 6.02
N ALA A 9 -0.31 2.90 4.91
CA ALA A 9 0.46 3.05 3.67
C ALA A 9 -0.11 4.23 2.89
N ALA A 10 0.71 5.25 2.64
CA ALA A 10 0.33 6.41 1.84
C ALA A 10 1.14 6.42 0.55
N ALA A 11 0.45 6.49 -0.58
CA ALA A 11 1.03 6.42 -1.92
C ALA A 11 0.48 7.53 -2.83
N ALA A 12 1.26 7.89 -3.86
CA ALA A 12 0.85 8.89 -4.82
C ALA A 12 -0.09 8.29 -5.87
N HIS A 13 0.30 7.16 -6.48
CA HIS A 13 -0.37 6.57 -7.63
C HIS A 13 -0.94 5.18 -7.34
N PRO A 14 -1.93 4.72 -8.14
CA PRO A 14 -2.42 3.35 -8.07
C PRO A 14 -1.39 2.39 -8.65
N ASP A 15 -0.61 1.73 -7.78
CA ASP A 15 0.38 0.66 -8.02
C ASP A 15 1.59 0.80 -7.09
N ASP A 16 1.89 2.03 -6.65
CA ASP A 16 3.00 2.35 -5.74
C ASP A 16 3.06 1.41 -4.52
N ILE A 17 1.91 1.16 -3.87
CA ILE A 17 1.84 0.27 -2.69
C ILE A 17 2.23 -1.16 -3.08
N ASP A 18 1.74 -1.64 -4.21
CA ASP A 18 1.97 -3.01 -4.69
C ASP A 18 3.46 -3.24 -4.99
N ILE A 19 4.05 -2.29 -5.71
CA ILE A 19 5.44 -2.36 -6.16
C ILE A 19 6.41 -2.14 -5.00
N GLN A 20 6.13 -1.19 -4.10
CA GLN A 20 7.10 -0.72 -3.13
C GLN A 20 7.00 -1.40 -1.76
N CYS A 21 5.80 -1.84 -1.34
CA CYS A 21 5.63 -2.29 0.06
C CYS A 21 4.59 -3.39 0.33
N ALA A 22 4.00 -4.02 -0.70
CA ALA A 22 3.00 -5.08 -0.50
C ALA A 22 3.45 -6.19 0.46
N GLY A 23 4.68 -6.71 0.31
CA GLY A 23 5.22 -7.75 1.18
C GLY A 23 5.25 -7.34 2.66
N THR A 24 5.62 -6.09 2.94
CA THR A 24 5.66 -5.52 4.29
C THR A 24 4.26 -5.39 4.88
N LEU A 25 3.28 -4.91 4.10
CA LEU A 25 1.90 -4.77 4.56
C LEU A 25 1.25 -6.14 4.81
N ILE A 26 1.51 -7.11 3.94
CA ILE A 26 1.07 -8.51 4.12
C ILE A 26 1.63 -9.08 5.43
N ARG A 27 2.92 -8.85 5.72
CA ARG A 27 3.51 -9.26 7.00
C ARG A 27 2.76 -8.64 8.18
N TYR A 28 2.48 -7.34 8.14
CA TYR A 28 1.77 -6.67 9.23
C TYR A 28 0.33 -7.19 9.42
N VAL A 29 -0.37 -7.51 8.33
CA VAL A 29 -1.68 -8.18 8.42
C VAL A 29 -1.54 -9.56 9.07
N LYS A 30 -0.55 -10.37 8.66
CA LYS A 30 -0.30 -11.71 9.25
C LYS A 30 0.08 -11.64 10.73
N GLU A 31 0.78 -10.60 11.14
CA GLU A 31 1.10 -10.31 12.55
C GLU A 31 -0.12 -9.75 13.32
N GLY A 32 -1.27 -9.57 12.67
CA GLY A 32 -2.52 -9.13 13.28
C GLY A 32 -2.58 -7.62 13.56
N HIS A 33 -1.82 -6.81 12.84
CA HIS A 33 -1.92 -5.36 12.88
C HIS A 33 -3.07 -4.85 11.99
N LYS A 34 -3.57 -3.66 12.31
CA LYS A 34 -4.56 -2.98 11.47
C LYS A 34 -3.84 -2.19 10.39
N VAL A 35 -4.12 -2.47 9.13
CA VAL A 35 -3.48 -1.80 7.98
C VAL A 35 -4.53 -1.03 7.19
N TYR A 36 -4.21 0.22 6.83
CA TYR A 36 -4.97 1.04 5.90
C TYR A 36 -4.07 1.42 4.72
N MET A 37 -4.69 1.61 3.56
CA MET A 37 -4.03 2.07 2.35
C MET A 37 -4.70 3.35 1.87
N ASN A 38 -3.91 4.37 1.60
CA ASN A 38 -4.35 5.64 1.04
C ASN A 38 -3.60 5.89 -0.26
N VAL A 39 -4.34 6.08 -1.34
CA VAL A 39 -3.81 6.44 -2.66
C VAL A 39 -4.30 7.83 -2.98
N ALA A 40 -3.37 8.78 -3.10
CA ALA A 40 -3.69 10.20 -3.18
C ALA A 40 -4.29 10.61 -4.54
N THR A 41 -4.01 9.87 -5.61
CA THR A 41 -4.45 10.20 -6.97
C THR A 41 -5.17 9.02 -7.64
N THR A 42 -5.95 9.32 -8.68
CA THR A 42 -6.71 8.30 -9.43
C THR A 42 -5.88 7.60 -10.51
N GLY A 43 -4.65 8.05 -10.77
CA GLY A 43 -3.83 7.54 -11.88
C GLY A 43 -4.37 7.90 -13.27
N ASN A 44 -5.23 8.91 -13.38
CA ASN A 44 -5.89 9.30 -14.65
C ASN A 44 -4.95 9.84 -15.74
N VAL A 45 -3.68 10.09 -15.42
CA VAL A 45 -2.62 10.50 -16.37
C VAL A 45 -1.67 9.35 -16.75
N GLY A 46 -1.90 8.14 -16.24
CA GLY A 46 -1.13 6.95 -16.62
C GLY A 46 -1.43 6.50 -18.05
N THR A 47 -0.48 5.80 -18.67
CA THR A 47 -0.62 5.23 -20.02
C THR A 47 -0.88 3.73 -19.97
N LYS A 48 -1.71 3.24 -20.90
CA LYS A 48 -1.88 1.79 -21.18
C LYS A 48 -1.04 1.34 -22.39
N ILE A 49 -0.38 2.27 -23.06
CA ILE A 49 0.49 2.02 -24.21
C ILE A 49 1.92 2.02 -23.69
N HIS A 50 2.63 0.92 -23.91
CA HIS A 50 4.07 0.81 -23.68
C HIS A 50 4.77 0.65 -25.04
N THR A 51 5.90 1.34 -25.20
CA THR A 51 6.81 1.22 -26.35
C THR A 51 7.83 0.13 -26.14
#